data_AF-A0AAQ4D8V3-F1
#
_entry.id   AF-A0AAQ4D8V3-F1
#
_cell.length_a   1.000
_cell.length_b   1.000
_cell.length_c   1.000
_cell.angle_alpha   90.00
_cell.angle_beta   90.00
_cell.angle_gamma   90.00
#
_symmetry.space_group_name_H-M   'P 1'
#
loop_
_entity.id
_entity.type
_entity.pdbx_description
1 polymer ?
#
loop_
_entity_poly.entity_id
_entity_poly.type
_entity_poly.pdbx_seq_one_letter_code
_entity_poly.pdbx_strand_id
1 'polypeptide(L)'
;MVRVSMKYLEQLCEIDEKHSLKLAPRLKLKPLNPSHYKKNALFYHAVASALRLLVEQGKMDEEALTTAWFVDQVFMWFSLMTSRMTTMALSDLCPEKEKEAVTFLTDFMEVFRILGIIDKRKTNAAWKPVQDGIIIMTTTALNLRELYMQSKTEVSDVEPPVSSRTREPI
;
A
#
# COMPACT_ATOMS: atom_id res chain seq x y z
N MET A 1 23.52 3.86 6.35
CA MET A 1 22.75 2.67 5.92
C MET A 1 21.33 2.84 6.47
N VAL A 2 20.32 2.86 5.61
CA VAL A 2 18.93 3.15 6.01
C VAL A 2 18.29 1.85 6.50
N ARG A 3 17.67 1.83 7.70
CA ARG A 3 17.18 0.59 8.33
C ARG A 3 15.75 0.77 8.85
N VAL A 4 14.88 -0.18 8.50
CA VAL A 4 13.55 -0.33 9.12
C VAL A 4 13.67 -1.24 10.33
N SER A 5 13.11 -0.84 11.48
CA SER A 5 13.26 -1.59 12.73
C SER A 5 11.97 -1.67 13.52
N MET A 6 11.69 -2.85 14.08
CA MET A 6 10.55 -3.07 14.96
C MET A 6 10.68 -2.35 16.31
N LYS A 7 11.91 -2.02 16.72
CA LYS A 7 12.21 -1.28 17.96
C LYS A 7 11.36 -0.01 18.08
N TYR A 8 11.21 0.76 17.01
CA TYR A 8 10.46 2.02 17.04
C TYR A 8 8.95 1.82 17.24
N LEU A 9 8.41 0.70 16.76
CA LEU A 9 7.00 0.34 16.92
C LEU A 9 6.73 -0.19 18.34
N GLU A 10 7.69 -0.91 18.93
CA GLU A 10 7.67 -1.30 20.35
C GLU A 10 7.74 -0.06 21.26
N GLN A 11 8.67 0.86 21.00
CA GLN A 11 8.79 2.12 21.73
C GLN A 11 7.52 2.98 21.64
N LEU A 12 6.91 3.08 20.44
CA LEU A 12 5.64 3.78 20.27
C LEU A 12 4.54 3.17 21.17
N CYS A 13 4.46 1.84 21.25
CA CYS A 13 3.48 1.19 22.13
C CYS A 13 3.73 1.52 23.61
N GLU A 14 4.97 1.50 24.06
CA GLU A 14 5.34 1.83 25.44
C GLU A 14 5.01 3.28 25.80
N ILE A 15 5.17 4.20 24.86
CA ILE A 15 4.81 5.62 25.03
C ILE A 15 3.29 5.76 25.08
N ASP A 16 2.57 5.17 24.13
CA ASP A 16 1.10 5.23 24.06
C ASP A 16 0.40 4.58 25.26
N GLU A 17 1.03 3.59 25.91
CA GLU A 17 0.48 2.99 27.14
C GLU A 17 0.56 3.91 28.36
N LYS A 18 1.50 4.87 28.37
CA LYS A 18 1.69 5.83 29.46
C LYS A 18 0.77 7.06 29.36
N HIS A 19 0.13 7.27 28.21
CA HIS A 19 -0.72 8.42 27.95
C HIS A 19 -2.21 8.05 27.92
N SER A 20 -3.06 8.90 28.50
CA SER A 20 -4.52 8.75 28.46
C SER A 20 -5.07 8.96 27.04
N LEU A 21 -4.47 9.91 26.30
CA LEU A 21 -4.75 10.15 24.90
C LEU A 21 -3.67 9.45 24.04
N LYS A 22 -4.10 8.46 23.25
CA LYS A 22 -3.19 7.61 22.45
C LYS A 22 -3.01 8.18 21.06
N LEU A 23 -1.77 8.18 20.57
CA LEU A 23 -1.44 8.61 19.21
C LEU A 23 -1.81 7.53 18.18
N ALA A 24 -1.58 6.26 18.52
CA ALA A 24 -1.89 5.10 17.69
C ALA A 24 -2.78 4.09 18.47
N PRO A 25 -4.07 4.42 18.74
CA PRO A 25 -4.95 3.62 19.61
C PRO A 25 -5.22 2.18 19.12
N ARG A 26 -5.02 1.93 17.82
CA ARG A 26 -5.16 0.61 17.21
C ARG A 26 -3.92 -0.27 17.42
N LEU A 27 -2.77 0.34 17.69
CA LEU A 27 -1.52 -0.33 17.98
C LEU A 27 -1.50 -0.71 19.47
N LYS A 28 -1.14 -1.96 19.76
CA LYS A 28 -1.02 -2.49 21.14
C LYS A 28 0.22 -3.37 21.20
N LEU A 29 0.78 -3.57 22.40
CA LEU A 29 1.96 -4.44 22.56
C LEU A 29 1.66 -5.92 22.24
N LYS A 30 0.45 -6.40 22.57
CA LYS A 30 0.02 -7.79 22.29
C LYS A 30 0.09 -8.19 20.80
N PRO A 31 -0.32 -7.36 19.82
CA PRO A 31 -0.16 -7.70 18.40
C PRO A 31 1.27 -7.68 17.84
N LEU A 32 2.26 -7.10 18.53
CA LEU A 32 3.68 -7.20 18.14
C LEU A 32 4.25 -8.61 18.39
N ASN A 33 3.60 -9.42 19.24
CA ASN A 33 3.96 -10.80 19.54
C ASN A 33 2.79 -11.73 19.16
N PRO A 34 2.78 -12.29 17.93
CA PRO A 34 1.53 -12.62 17.28
C PRO A 34 0.85 -13.88 17.85
N SER A 35 -0.33 -13.69 18.45
CA SER A 35 -1.45 -14.63 18.30
C SER A 35 -2.11 -14.38 16.95
N HIS A 36 -2.48 -15.46 16.25
CA HIS A 36 -2.72 -15.56 14.80
C HIS A 36 -3.58 -14.49 14.10
N TYR A 37 -4.39 -13.67 14.79
CA TYR A 37 -5.48 -12.89 14.17
C TYR A 37 -5.39 -11.35 14.23
N LYS A 38 -4.36 -10.73 14.87
CA LYS A 38 -4.34 -9.25 15.09
C LYS A 38 -3.20 -8.49 14.38
N LYS A 39 -2.67 -9.01 13.28
CA LYS A 39 -1.44 -8.49 12.62
C LYS A 39 -1.63 -7.20 11.79
N ASN A 40 -2.88 -6.80 11.49
CA ASN A 40 -3.14 -5.73 10.51
C ASN A 40 -3.02 -4.31 11.07
N ALA A 41 -2.93 -4.13 12.40
CA ALA A 41 -2.91 -2.81 13.03
C ALA A 41 -1.57 -2.05 12.90
N LEU A 42 -0.52 -2.74 12.44
CA LEU A 42 0.85 -2.21 12.38
C LEU A 42 1.03 -1.19 11.26
N PHE A 43 0.44 -1.47 10.09
CA PHE A 43 0.67 -0.71 8.86
C PHE A 43 -0.42 0.33 8.61
N TYR A 44 -0.83 1.07 9.65
CA TYR A 44 -1.81 2.15 9.51
C TYR A 44 -1.11 3.51 9.38
N HIS A 45 -1.68 4.41 8.58
CA HIS A 45 -1.17 5.78 8.45
C HIS A 45 -0.97 6.50 9.80
N ALA A 46 -1.89 6.31 10.74
CA ALA A 46 -1.78 6.89 12.09
C ALA A 46 -0.50 6.45 12.83
N VAL A 47 0.01 5.25 12.57
CA VAL A 47 1.27 4.76 13.16
C VAL A 47 2.46 5.52 12.58
N ALA A 48 2.50 5.73 11.27
CA ALA A 48 3.55 6.53 10.64
C ALA A 48 3.54 7.98 11.14
N SER A 49 2.36 8.60 11.22
CA SER A 49 2.22 9.97 11.73
C SER A 49 2.63 10.08 13.21
N ALA A 50 2.29 9.09 14.04
CA ALA A 50 2.73 9.05 15.44
C ALA A 50 4.26 8.96 15.56
N LEU A 51 4.91 8.12 14.74
CA LEU A 51 6.37 8.03 14.71
C LEU A 51 7.02 9.36 14.31
N ARG A 52 6.53 10.03 13.26
CA ARG A 52 7.03 11.35 12.84
C ARG A 52 6.89 12.38 13.94
N LEU A 53 5.73 12.44 14.58
CA LEU A 53 5.47 13.37 15.69
C LEU A 53 6.43 13.14 16.86
N LEU A 54 6.73 11.89 17.21
CA LEU A 54 7.64 11.58 18.30
C LEU A 54 9.10 11.95 17.97
N VAL A 55 9.52 11.84 16.71
CA VAL A 55 10.82 12.33 16.25
C VAL A 55 10.87 13.86 16.34
N GLU A 56 9.85 14.56 15.84
CA GLU A 56 9.75 16.03 15.92
C GLU A 56 9.78 16.53 17.38
N GLN A 57 9.20 15.78 18.30
CA GLN A 57 9.21 16.08 19.74
C GLN A 57 10.54 15.70 20.44
N GLY A 58 11.53 15.17 19.73
CA GLY A 58 12.79 14.70 20.30
C GLY A 58 12.65 13.48 21.22
N LYS A 59 11.53 12.74 21.11
CA LYS A 59 11.23 11.56 21.93
C LYS A 59 11.66 10.24 21.27
N MET A 60 12.11 10.28 20.02
CA MET A 60 12.55 9.11 19.25
C MET A 60 13.67 9.48 18.29
N ASP A 61 14.57 8.53 18.01
CA ASP A 61 15.69 8.73 17.10
C ASP A 61 15.21 9.01 15.66
N GLU A 62 15.95 9.84 14.91
CA GLU A 62 15.62 10.17 13.50
C GLU A 62 15.52 8.94 12.59
N GLU A 63 16.21 7.84 12.92
CA GLU A 63 16.09 6.56 12.21
C GLU A 63 14.64 6.02 12.19
N ALA A 64 13.80 6.42 13.15
CA ALA A 64 12.38 6.09 13.16
C ALA A 64 11.60 6.67 11.97
N LEU A 65 12.07 7.77 11.36
CA LEU A 65 11.46 8.35 10.16
C LEU A 65 11.47 7.38 8.98
N THR A 66 12.52 6.56 8.88
CA THR A 66 12.59 5.49 7.87
C THR A 66 11.48 4.47 8.09
N THR A 67 11.27 4.07 9.35
CA THR A 67 10.23 3.10 9.70
C THR A 67 8.84 3.70 9.46
N ALA A 68 8.65 4.98 9.79
CA ALA A 68 7.43 5.71 9.50
C ALA A 68 7.13 5.77 7.99
N TRP A 69 8.14 6.13 7.19
CA TRP A 69 8.03 6.13 5.73
C TRP A 69 7.63 4.75 5.21
N PHE A 70 8.31 3.68 5.62
CA PHE A 70 8.01 2.32 5.17
C PHE A 70 6.59 1.89 5.54
N VAL A 71 6.14 2.19 6.77
CA VAL A 71 4.77 1.92 7.22
C VAL A 71 3.75 2.61 6.33
N ASP A 72 3.98 3.87 5.95
CA ASP A 72 3.11 4.61 5.04
C ASP A 72 3.12 4.03 3.62
N GLN A 73 4.28 3.62 3.10
CA GLN A 73 4.35 2.97 1.78
C GLN A 73 3.49 1.71 1.75
N VAL A 74 3.61 0.85 2.78
CA VAL A 74 2.81 -0.38 2.86
C VAL A 74 1.32 -0.07 3.02
N PHE A 75 0.96 0.95 3.81
CA PHE A 75 -0.43 1.39 3.95
C PHE A 75 -1.03 1.86 2.63
N MET A 76 -0.29 2.68 1.87
CA MET A 76 -0.75 3.22 0.60
C MET A 76 -0.89 2.12 -0.46
N TRP A 77 0.09 1.22 -0.56
CA TRP A 77 0.00 0.03 -1.41
C TRP A 77 -1.21 -0.83 -1.06
N PHE A 78 -1.42 -1.13 0.22
CA PHE A 78 -2.57 -1.91 0.64
C PHE A 78 -3.89 -1.21 0.30
N SER A 79 -3.96 0.11 0.50
CA SER A 79 -5.15 0.90 0.20
C SER A 79 -5.48 0.91 -1.29
N LEU A 80 -4.48 1.04 -2.17
CA LEU A 80 -4.66 0.98 -3.62
C LEU A 80 -5.06 -0.43 -4.09
N MET A 81 -4.36 -1.47 -3.62
CA MET A 81 -4.59 -2.85 -4.02
C MET A 81 -5.93 -3.42 -3.52
N THR A 82 -6.51 -2.84 -2.46
CA THR A 82 -7.80 -3.26 -1.90
C THR A 82 -8.94 -2.27 -2.12
N SER A 83 -8.67 -1.16 -2.83
CA SER A 83 -9.67 -0.15 -3.12
C SER A 83 -10.82 -0.74 -3.93
N ARG A 84 -12.05 -0.41 -3.52
CA ARG A 84 -13.28 -0.75 -4.24
C ARG A 84 -13.94 0.48 -4.86
N MET A 85 -13.35 1.66 -4.67
CA MET A 85 -13.90 2.93 -5.14
C MET A 85 -13.19 3.35 -6.42
N THR A 86 -13.98 3.66 -7.45
CA THR A 86 -13.50 4.14 -8.76
C THR A 86 -12.79 5.50 -8.68
N THR A 87 -12.95 6.24 -7.59
CA THR A 87 -12.35 7.57 -7.37
C THR A 87 -10.93 7.53 -6.78
N MET A 88 -10.50 6.39 -6.24
CA MET A 88 -9.18 6.22 -5.62
C MET A 88 -8.26 5.28 -6.42
N ALA A 89 -8.77 4.58 -7.44
CA ALA A 89 -8.05 3.48 -8.06
C ALA A 89 -8.23 3.46 -9.57
N LEU A 90 -7.09 3.49 -10.28
CA LEU A 90 -6.84 2.89 -11.60
C LEU A 90 -7.97 3.04 -12.64
N SER A 91 -8.70 4.16 -12.57
CA SER A 91 -9.92 4.40 -13.32
C SER A 91 -9.79 5.70 -14.10
N ASP A 92 -10.31 5.67 -15.33
CA ASP A 92 -10.30 6.80 -16.28
C ASP A 92 -11.07 8.04 -15.79
N LEU A 93 -11.80 7.94 -14.68
CA LEU A 93 -12.53 9.06 -14.07
C LEU A 93 -11.60 10.21 -13.68
N CYS A 94 -10.32 9.94 -13.41
CA CYS A 94 -9.32 10.96 -13.12
C CYS A 94 -7.92 10.51 -13.58
N PRO A 95 -7.49 10.87 -14.81
CA PRO A 95 -6.25 10.36 -15.42
C PRO A 95 -4.98 10.72 -14.62
N GLU A 96 -4.98 11.86 -13.92
CA GLU A 96 -3.86 12.27 -13.07
C GLU A 96 -3.68 11.33 -11.86
N LYS A 97 -4.78 11.00 -11.18
CA LYS A 97 -4.76 10.08 -10.03
C LYS A 97 -4.40 8.66 -10.44
N GLU A 98 -4.81 8.27 -11.64
CA GLU A 98 -4.44 6.99 -12.21
C GLU A 98 -2.93 6.92 -12.44
N LYS A 99 -2.35 7.93 -13.11
CA LYS A 99 -0.91 7.99 -13.36
C LYS A 99 -0.12 7.95 -12.05
N GLU A 100 -0.54 8.73 -11.06
CA GLU A 100 0.05 8.73 -9.72
C GLU A 100 0.01 7.34 -9.08
N ALA A 101 -1.13 6.64 -9.15
CA ALA A 101 -1.27 5.29 -8.61
C ALA A 101 -0.37 4.28 -9.33
N VAL A 102 -0.29 4.32 -10.66
CA VAL A 102 0.57 3.42 -11.45
C VAL A 102 2.05 3.67 -11.15
N THR A 103 2.47 4.94 -11.11
CA THR A 103 3.84 5.33 -10.75
C THR A 103 4.17 4.82 -9.34
N PHE A 104 3.31 5.09 -8.37
CA PHE A 104 3.53 4.62 -7.01
C PHE A 104 3.63 3.09 -6.90
N LEU A 105 2.74 2.34 -7.55
CA LEU A 105 2.79 0.88 -7.51
C LEU A 105 4.08 0.33 -8.13
N THR A 106 4.57 0.97 -9.19
CA THR A 106 5.84 0.62 -9.84
C THR A 106 7.03 0.91 -8.91
N ASP A 107 7.05 2.09 -8.29
CA ASP A 107 8.10 2.46 -7.33
C ASP A 107 8.08 1.55 -6.10
N PHE A 108 6.90 1.17 -5.61
CA PHE A 108 6.73 0.26 -4.49
C PHE A 108 7.27 -1.15 -4.81
N MET A 109 7.08 -1.65 -6.03
CA MET A 109 7.72 -2.89 -6.48
C MET A 109 9.24 -2.78 -6.44
N GLU A 110 9.79 -1.65 -6.86
CA GLU A 110 11.24 -1.43 -6.87
C GLU A 110 11.81 -1.39 -5.44
N VAL A 111 11.11 -0.74 -4.51
CA VAL A 111 11.44 -0.80 -3.08
C VAL A 111 11.56 -2.25 -2.60
N PHE A 112 10.61 -3.12 -2.95
CA PHE A 112 10.64 -4.53 -2.55
C PHE A 112 11.67 -5.38 -3.31
N ARG A 113 12.15 -4.94 -4.48
CA ARG A 113 13.26 -5.59 -5.20
C ARG A 113 14.62 -5.28 -4.59
N ILE A 114 14.85 -4.04 -4.16
CA ILE A 114 16.14 -3.62 -3.58
C ILE A 114 16.24 -3.87 -2.08
N LEU A 115 15.09 -4.02 -1.41
CA LEU A 115 14.94 -4.39 -0.01
C LEU A 115 15.73 -5.66 0.34
N GLY A 116 16.67 -5.54 1.28
CA GLY A 116 17.33 -6.67 1.90
C GLY A 116 16.68 -7.04 3.24
N ILE A 117 16.07 -8.22 3.35
CA ILE A 117 15.52 -8.71 4.62
C ILE A 117 16.57 -9.54 5.36
N ILE A 118 17.03 -9.01 6.50
CA ILE A 118 18.02 -9.66 7.36
C ILE A 118 17.30 -10.43 8.48
N ASP A 119 17.61 -11.72 8.62
CA ASP A 119 17.14 -12.56 9.73
C ASP A 119 18.11 -12.43 10.90
N LYS A 120 17.64 -12.39 12.15
CA LYS A 120 18.52 -12.41 13.33
C LYS A 120 19.48 -13.61 13.34
N ARG A 121 19.13 -14.70 12.64
CA ARG A 121 19.95 -15.92 12.52
C ARG A 121 20.94 -15.92 11.34
N LYS A 122 20.85 -14.96 10.41
CA LYS A 122 21.70 -14.90 9.22
C LYS A 122 22.30 -13.50 9.08
N THR A 123 23.61 -13.43 8.88
CA THR A 123 24.33 -12.15 8.70
C THR A 123 24.06 -11.48 7.35
N ASN A 124 23.63 -12.24 6.34
CA ASN A 124 23.40 -11.71 4.99
C ASN A 124 21.91 -11.44 4.74
N ALA A 125 21.64 -10.36 4.00
CA ALA A 125 20.33 -10.11 3.45
C ALA A 125 19.90 -11.29 2.56
N ALA A 126 18.64 -11.71 2.70
CA ALA A 126 18.08 -12.80 1.92
C ALA A 126 16.78 -12.37 1.27
N TRP A 127 16.58 -12.81 0.03
CA TRP A 127 15.28 -12.72 -0.63
C TRP A 127 14.26 -13.57 0.11
N LYS A 128 13.05 -13.04 0.31
CA LYS A 128 11.96 -13.71 1.04
C LYS A 128 10.71 -13.82 0.15
N PRO A 129 9.87 -14.86 0.36
CA PRO A 129 8.64 -15.03 -0.42
C PRO A 129 7.66 -13.85 -0.37
N VAL A 130 7.71 -13.02 0.67
CA VAL A 130 6.89 -11.79 0.74
C VAL A 130 7.25 -10.78 -0.35
N GLN A 131 8.51 -10.74 -0.78
CA GLN A 131 8.98 -9.88 -1.88
C GLN A 131 8.40 -10.37 -3.20
N ASP A 132 8.49 -11.67 -3.47
CA ASP A 132 7.86 -12.29 -4.65
C ASP A 132 6.36 -12.01 -4.68
N GLY A 133 5.67 -12.24 -3.55
CA GLY A 133 4.23 -12.03 -3.44
C GLY A 133 3.82 -10.60 -3.80
N ILE A 134 4.51 -9.59 -3.25
CA ILE A 134 4.23 -8.18 -3.55
C ILE A 134 4.48 -7.86 -5.02
N ILE A 135 5.59 -8.33 -5.59
CA ILE A 135 5.93 -8.10 -6.99
C ILE A 135 4.89 -8.73 -7.91
N ILE A 136 4.53 -10.00 -7.68
CA ILE A 136 3.56 -10.73 -8.50
C ILE A 136 2.17 -10.10 -8.40
N MET A 137 1.69 -9.81 -7.18
CA MET A 137 0.37 -9.20 -6.99
C MET A 137 0.27 -7.85 -7.69
N THR A 138 1.29 -7.00 -7.52
CA THR A 138 1.29 -5.66 -8.10
C THR A 138 1.39 -5.70 -9.63
N THR A 139 2.26 -6.56 -10.16
CA THR A 139 2.36 -6.81 -11.61
C THR A 139 1.03 -7.30 -12.18
N THR A 140 0.38 -8.24 -11.50
CA THR A 140 -0.91 -8.78 -11.93
C THR A 140 -1.99 -7.70 -11.96
N ALA A 141 -2.05 -6.84 -10.94
CA ALA A 141 -3.01 -5.74 -10.89
C ALA A 141 -2.80 -4.72 -12.05
N LEU A 142 -1.55 -4.36 -12.33
CA LEU A 142 -1.22 -3.46 -13.44
C LEU A 142 -1.54 -4.07 -14.81
N ASN A 143 -1.21 -5.34 -15.02
CA ASN A 143 -1.51 -6.05 -16.27
C ASN A 143 -3.03 -6.22 -16.48
N LEU A 144 -3.76 -6.57 -15.42
CA LEU A 144 -5.22 -6.68 -15.48
C LEU A 144 -5.84 -5.34 -15.88
N ARG A 145 -5.38 -4.23 -15.29
CA ARG A 145 -5.82 -2.89 -15.69
C ARG A 145 -5.59 -2.67 -17.19
N GLU A 146 -4.38 -2.92 -17.68
CA GLU A 146 -4.03 -2.69 -19.09
C GLU A 146 -4.96 -3.47 -20.03
N LEU A 147 -5.23 -4.74 -19.72
CA LEU A 147 -6.18 -5.57 -20.47
C LEU A 147 -7.62 -5.00 -20.45
N TYR A 148 -8.08 -4.51 -19.29
CA TYR A 148 -9.40 -3.87 -19.19
C TYR A 148 -9.50 -2.57 -19.97
N MET A 149 -8.41 -1.79 -20.08
CA MET A 149 -8.42 -0.56 -20.86
C MET A 149 -8.37 -0.82 -22.37
N GLN A 150 -7.58 -1.81 -22.80
CA GLN A 150 -7.55 -2.25 -24.20
C GLN A 150 -8.93 -2.75 -24.66
N SER A 151 -9.56 -3.62 -23.87
CA SER A 151 -10.89 -4.16 -24.21
C SER A 151 -12.01 -3.12 -24.23
N LYS A 152 -11.95 -2.04 -23.43
CA LYS A 152 -12.90 -0.92 -23.55
C LYS A 152 -12.79 -0.19 -24.89
N THR A 153 -11.58 -0.07 -25.43
CA THR A 153 -11.32 0.66 -26.66
C THR A 153 -11.89 -0.11 -27.86
N GLU A 154 -11.77 -1.44 -27.86
CA GLU A 154 -12.34 -2.31 -28.90
C GLU A 154 -13.88 -2.32 -28.92
N VAL A 155 -14.53 -2.11 -27.78
CA VAL A 155 -16.01 -2.09 -27.69
C VAL A 155 -16.60 -0.73 -28.11
N SER A 156 -15.87 0.38 -27.99
CA SER A 156 -16.34 1.70 -28.48
C SER A 156 -16.31 1.84 -30.01
N ASP A 157 -15.56 0.98 -30.71
CA ASP A 157 -15.44 1.00 -32.16
C ASP A 157 -16.50 0.12 -32.88
N VAL A 158 -17.39 -0.52 -32.14
CA VAL A 158 -18.53 -1.25 -32.71
C VAL A 158 -19.73 -0.30 -32.84
N GLU A 159 -19.93 0.27 -34.03
CA GLU A 159 -21.16 1.00 -34.35
C GLU A 159 -22.40 0.12 -34.06
N PRO A 160 -23.46 0.67 -33.44
CA PRO A 160 -24.69 -0.09 -33.25
C PRO A 160 -25.25 -0.50 -34.62
N PRO A 161 -25.82 -1.71 -34.75
CA PRO A 161 -26.42 -2.13 -36.01
C PRO A 161 -27.51 -1.12 -36.40
N VAL A 162 -27.35 -0.53 -37.58
CA VAL A 162 -28.35 0.37 -38.18
C VAL A 162 -29.66 -0.40 -38.29
N SER A 163 -30.59 -0.12 -37.39
CA SER A 163 -31.97 -0.62 -37.43
C SER A 163 -32.69 0.07 -38.58
N SER A 164 -32.61 -0.50 -39.78
CA SER A 164 -33.47 -0.15 -40.92
C SER A 164 -34.91 -0.59 -40.65
N ARG A 165 -35.66 0.23 -39.90
CA ARG A 165 -37.13 0.16 -39.90
C ARG A 165 -37.65 0.95 -41.09
N THR A 166 -37.82 0.26 -42.23
CA THR A 166 -38.69 0.69 -43.32
C THR A 166 -40.12 0.83 -42.76
N ARG A 167 -40.64 2.06 -42.75
CA ARG A 167 -42.08 2.29 -42.54
C ARG A 167 -42.77 2.10 -43.89
N GLU A 168 -43.62 1.09 -44.00
CA GLU A 168 -44.57 0.99 -45.11
C GLU A 168 -45.68 2.03 -44.92
N PRO A 169 -46.07 2.78 -45.98
CA PRO A 169 -47.15 3.75 -45.90
C PRO A 169 -48.52 3.06 -46.02
N ILE A 170 -49.48 3.53 -45.20
CA ILE A 170 -50.92 3.24 -45.30
C ILE A 170 -51.53 4.20 -46.32
#